data_AF-A0A1Y4SEA8-F1
#
_entry.id   AF-A0A1Y4SEA8-F1
#
_cell.length_a   1.000
_cell.length_b   1.000
_cell.length_c   1.000
_cell.angle_alpha   90.00
_cell.angle_beta   90.00
_cell.angle_gamma   90.00
#
_symmetry.space_group_name_H-M   'P 1'
#
loop_
_entity.id
_entity.type
_entity.pdbx_description
1 polymer ?
#
loop_
_entity_poly.entity_id
_entity_poly.type
_entity_poly.pdbx_seq_one_letter_code
_entity_poly.pdbx_strand_id
1 'polypeptide(L)'
;MCTAFQLNGYFGRNLDLETTFGEQVVLTPRHYSFPLKNGTLFKNQYAMIGMATVMENYPLYAEAMNEKGLCMAGLYFPGNARYFPEQANKTNITPYELIPYILGQYQSVQEVKKVIDRFHLLDIPFHEKLPLAPLHWIIADQKESLILESTESGLQVYQDAFHILTNNPPYPYHQWNVHNYMHLTSSYPQDHLTDQSLKPYGNGFGTIGIPGDFSPASRFVKTLWLKENAVMSEKEEENISQIFHILDAVAMVKGSVKTAQNQEDYTVYSCCMNMNDGAYYYKTYENNQIHCIQMKNKVSASQLSIYPLNRQQNIQYQ
;
A
#
# COMPACT_ATOMS: atom_id res chain seq x y z
N MET A 1 -8.88 4.45 5.65
CA MET A 1 -8.89 3.16 4.91
C MET A 1 -7.79 3.13 3.83
N CYS A 2 -7.50 2.02 3.15
CA CYS A 2 -6.43 2.01 2.14
C CYS A 2 -6.63 0.90 1.09
N THR A 3 -6.01 1.06 -0.08
CA THR A 3 -5.79 -0.03 -1.06
C THR A 3 -4.32 -0.05 -1.45
N ALA A 4 -3.68 -1.21 -1.51
CA ALA A 4 -2.33 -1.38 -2.05
C ALA A 4 -2.26 -2.63 -2.93
N PHE A 5 -1.43 -2.60 -3.97
CA PHE A 5 -1.25 -3.74 -4.87
C PHE A 5 0.12 -3.74 -5.56
N GLN A 6 0.53 -4.92 -6.03
CA GLN A 6 1.67 -5.09 -6.94
C GLN A 6 1.16 -5.54 -8.32
N LEU A 7 1.78 -4.99 -9.37
CA LEU A 7 1.54 -5.36 -10.76
C LEU A 7 2.80 -5.11 -11.58
N ASN A 8 3.37 -6.16 -12.21
CA ASN A 8 4.44 -6.05 -13.22
C ASN A 8 5.63 -5.16 -12.82
N GLY A 9 6.12 -5.30 -11.58
CA GLY A 9 7.26 -4.50 -11.08
C GLY A 9 6.90 -3.10 -10.59
N TYR A 10 5.61 -2.79 -10.47
CA TYR A 10 5.10 -1.58 -9.83
C TYR A 10 4.39 -1.92 -8.53
N PHE A 11 4.47 -1.03 -7.55
CA PHE A 11 3.68 -1.09 -6.32
C PHE A 11 2.82 0.17 -6.19
N GLY A 12 1.50 0.00 -6.24
CA GLY A 12 0.53 1.09 -6.14
C GLY A 12 -0.14 1.14 -4.77
N ARG A 13 -0.48 2.33 -4.29
CA ARG A 13 -1.27 2.52 -3.06
C ARG A 13 -2.12 3.78 -3.07
N ASN A 14 -3.34 3.67 -2.56
CA ASN A 14 -4.14 4.78 -2.05
C ASN A 14 -4.06 4.82 -0.53
N LEU A 15 -3.79 6.00 0.03
CA LEU A 15 -4.09 6.30 1.42
C LEU A 15 -5.44 7.00 1.47
N ASP A 16 -6.43 6.37 2.11
CA ASP A 16 -7.73 6.97 2.40
C ASP A 16 -7.77 7.32 3.90
N LEU A 17 -8.03 8.58 4.22
CA LEU A 17 -8.09 8.99 5.61
C LEU A 17 -8.97 10.23 5.74
N GLU A 18 -9.61 10.37 6.89
CA GLU A 18 -10.45 11.52 7.21
C GLU A 18 -9.67 12.80 7.55
N THR A 19 -8.36 12.69 7.72
CA THR A 19 -7.44 13.78 8.04
C THR A 19 -6.09 13.54 7.38
N THR A 20 -5.27 14.59 7.30
CA THR A 20 -3.84 14.44 6.99
C THR A 20 -3.05 14.17 8.27
N PHE A 21 -1.89 13.51 8.13
CA PHE A 21 -0.96 13.27 9.24
C PHE A 21 0.40 13.99 9.08
N GLY A 22 0.53 14.87 8.09
CA GLY A 22 1.76 15.61 7.81
C GLY A 22 2.65 14.88 6.80
N GLU A 23 2.04 14.37 5.73
CA GLU A 23 2.67 13.51 4.74
C GLU A 23 3.75 14.26 3.94
N GLN A 24 4.90 13.61 3.78
CA GLN A 24 6.04 14.07 2.99
C GLN A 24 6.66 12.85 2.32
N VAL A 25 7.22 13.02 1.12
CA VAL A 25 8.08 11.95 0.56
C VAL A 25 9.44 12.06 1.22
N VAL A 26 9.89 10.96 1.82
CA VAL A 26 11.15 10.91 2.57
C VAL A 26 12.05 9.82 2.01
N LEU A 27 13.26 10.21 1.68
CA LEU A 27 14.35 9.30 1.33
C LEU A 27 15.29 9.15 2.53
N THR A 28 15.40 7.92 3.01
CA THR A 28 16.37 7.53 4.02
C THR A 28 17.60 6.94 3.31
N PRO A 29 18.82 7.52 3.48
CA PRO A 29 20.02 7.01 2.84
C PRO A 29 20.50 5.70 3.48
N ARG A 30 21.49 5.04 2.88
CA ARG A 30 22.16 3.88 3.48
C ARG A 30 22.84 4.28 4.80
N HIS A 31 22.95 3.35 5.73
CA HIS A 31 23.64 3.50 7.02
C HIS A 31 23.06 4.59 7.94
N TYR A 32 21.82 5.01 7.67
CA TYR A 32 21.02 5.79 8.60
C TYR A 32 20.75 4.99 9.88
N SER A 33 20.79 5.66 11.02
CA SER A 33 20.66 5.02 12.33
C SER A 33 19.23 5.17 12.87
N PHE A 34 18.59 4.04 13.14
CA PHE A 34 17.27 3.95 13.75
C PHE A 34 17.41 3.46 15.19
N PRO A 35 17.18 4.34 16.19
CA PRO A 35 17.06 3.89 17.58
C PRO A 35 15.75 3.11 17.72
N LEU A 36 15.84 1.80 17.98
CA LEU A 36 14.68 0.93 18.14
C LEU A 36 14.23 0.89 19.60
N LYS A 37 12.93 0.68 19.84
CA LYS A 37 12.36 0.61 21.20
C LYS A 37 12.84 -0.60 22.00
N ASN A 38 13.37 -1.63 21.34
CA ASN A 38 14.03 -2.77 22.00
C ASN A 38 15.45 -2.44 22.55
N GLY A 39 15.88 -1.16 22.48
CA GLY A 39 17.15 -0.69 23.00
C GLY A 39 18.34 -0.81 22.04
N THR A 40 18.15 -1.36 20.84
CA THR A 40 19.22 -1.49 19.85
C THR A 40 19.27 -0.30 18.89
N LEU A 41 20.47 0.00 18.38
CA LEU A 41 20.67 0.97 17.30
C LEU A 41 20.80 0.21 15.97
N PHE A 42 19.74 0.20 15.18
CA PHE A 42 19.73 -0.44 13.86
C PHE A 42 20.31 0.51 12.81
N LYS A 43 21.21 0.02 11.95
CA LYS A 43 21.69 0.76 10.78
C LYS A 43 21.23 0.04 9.52
N ASN A 44 20.47 0.72 8.66
CA ASN A 44 20.04 0.13 7.41
C ASN A 44 21.23 -0.07 6.45
N GLN A 45 21.19 -1.16 5.69
CA GLN A 45 22.10 -1.44 4.58
C GLN A 45 21.60 -0.81 3.27
N TYR A 46 20.28 -0.77 3.10
CA TYR A 46 19.63 -0.28 1.88
C TYR A 46 18.95 1.06 2.12
N ALA A 47 19.18 2.00 1.20
CA ALA A 47 18.41 3.23 1.12
C ALA A 47 16.94 2.90 0.78
N MET A 48 16.03 3.75 1.22
CA MET A 48 14.60 3.61 0.96
C MET A 48 13.92 4.96 0.74
N ILE A 49 12.84 4.95 -0.03
CA ILE A 49 12.00 6.11 -0.33
C ILE A 49 10.52 5.75 -0.13
N GLY A 50 9.76 6.67 0.43
CA GLY A 50 8.35 6.44 0.73
C GLY A 50 7.63 7.66 1.29
N MET A 51 6.32 7.57 1.47
CA MET A 51 5.57 8.59 2.20
C MET A 51 5.71 8.38 3.71
N ALA A 52 6.06 9.44 4.43
CA ALA A 52 6.21 9.43 5.87
C ALA A 52 5.83 10.78 6.48
N THR A 53 5.76 10.80 7.80
CA THR A 53 5.97 12.03 8.59
C THR A 53 7.28 11.90 9.34
N VAL A 54 8.06 12.97 9.38
CA VAL A 54 9.32 12.99 10.14
C VAL A 54 9.09 13.64 11.50
N MET A 55 9.33 12.89 12.57
CA MET A 55 9.30 13.38 13.94
C MET A 55 10.59 13.02 14.65
N GLU A 56 11.25 13.98 15.29
CA GLU A 56 12.54 13.74 15.99
C GLU A 56 13.61 13.09 15.08
N ASN A 57 13.68 13.51 13.81
CA ASN A 57 14.50 12.89 12.75
C ASN A 57 14.20 11.40 12.52
N TYR A 58 13.03 10.91 12.91
CA TYR A 58 12.59 9.55 12.64
C TYR A 58 11.51 9.56 11.54
N PRO A 59 11.73 8.90 10.40
CA PRO A 59 10.72 8.80 9.35
C PRO A 59 9.69 7.72 9.68
N LEU A 60 8.48 8.14 10.02
CA LEU A 60 7.32 7.28 10.29
C LEU A 60 6.63 6.98 8.95
N TYR A 61 7.12 5.94 8.26
CA TYR A 61 6.62 5.55 6.94
C TYR A 61 5.20 4.95 6.99
N ALA A 62 4.35 5.38 6.06
CA ALA A 62 3.09 4.72 5.74
C ALA A 62 3.31 3.60 4.71
N GLU A 63 4.17 3.87 3.72
CA GLU A 63 4.72 2.89 2.80
C GLU A 63 6.09 3.34 2.32
N ALA A 64 6.91 2.39 1.86
CA ALA A 64 8.18 2.68 1.25
C ALA A 64 8.65 1.54 0.34
N MET A 65 9.67 1.84 -0.47
CA MET A 65 10.44 0.90 -1.26
C MET A 65 11.92 1.11 -1.00
N ASN A 66 12.69 0.02 -0.95
CA ASN A 66 14.15 0.11 -0.91
C ASN A 66 14.80 0.06 -2.31
N GLU A 67 16.09 0.37 -2.37
CA GLU A 67 16.90 0.32 -3.59
C GLU A 67 17.06 -1.05 -4.25
N LYS A 68 16.49 -2.10 -3.66
CA LYS A 68 16.45 -3.46 -4.21
C LYS A 68 15.09 -3.82 -4.81
N GLY A 69 14.13 -2.90 -4.77
CA GLY A 69 12.79 -3.11 -5.29
C GLY A 69 11.87 -3.87 -4.34
N LEU A 70 12.22 -3.98 -3.05
CA LEU A 70 11.32 -4.48 -2.01
C LEU A 70 10.46 -3.32 -1.51
N CYS A 71 9.15 -3.49 -1.56
CA CYS A 71 8.13 -2.55 -1.09
C CYS A 71 7.43 -3.07 0.17
N MET A 72 7.00 -2.16 1.01
CA MET A 72 6.14 -2.47 2.15
C MET A 72 5.18 -1.31 2.43
N ALA A 73 3.92 -1.64 2.74
CA ALA A 73 2.91 -0.64 3.11
C ALA A 73 2.11 -1.11 4.32
N GLY A 74 1.84 -0.19 5.26
CA GLY A 74 0.92 -0.38 6.38
C GLY A 74 -0.47 0.15 6.02
N LEU A 75 -1.49 -0.69 6.18
CA LEU A 75 -2.89 -0.38 5.88
C LEU A 75 -3.75 -0.54 7.13
N TYR A 76 -4.79 0.29 7.27
CA TYR A 76 -5.64 0.35 8.46
C TYR A 76 -6.37 -0.99 8.72
N PHE A 77 -6.24 -1.52 9.93
CA PHE A 77 -6.76 -2.83 10.33
C PHE A 77 -7.44 -2.78 11.73
N PRO A 78 -8.46 -1.91 11.89
CA PRO A 78 -9.04 -1.59 13.20
C PRO A 78 -9.77 -2.79 13.80
N GLY A 79 -9.74 -2.93 15.12
CA GLY A 79 -10.44 -3.99 15.85
C GLY A 79 -9.76 -5.36 15.77
N ASN A 80 -8.99 -5.65 14.72
CA ASN A 80 -8.26 -6.92 14.54
C ASN A 80 -6.78 -6.82 14.94
N ALA A 81 -6.12 -5.69 14.68
CA ALA A 81 -4.71 -5.52 15.03
C ALA A 81 -4.47 -5.68 16.54
N ARG A 82 -3.45 -6.45 16.91
CA ARG A 82 -2.97 -6.61 18.29
C ARG A 82 -1.46 -6.59 18.33
N TYR A 83 -0.94 -5.91 19.34
CA TYR A 83 0.47 -5.79 19.65
C TYR A 83 0.69 -6.21 21.10
N PHE A 84 1.91 -6.59 21.43
CA PHE A 84 2.19 -7.35 22.64
C PHE A 84 3.34 -6.74 23.44
N PRO A 85 3.47 -7.04 24.74
CA PRO A 85 4.71 -6.81 25.47
C PRO A 85 5.88 -7.59 24.85
N GLU A 86 7.10 -7.23 25.23
CA GLU A 86 8.31 -7.92 24.75
C GLU A 86 8.28 -9.43 24.97
N GLN A 87 8.81 -10.18 24.00
CA GLN A 87 8.96 -11.62 24.09
C GLN A 87 10.42 -12.03 23.93
N ALA A 88 10.93 -12.85 24.86
CA ALA A 88 12.28 -13.39 24.79
C ALA A 88 12.49 -14.24 23.53
N ASN A 89 13.70 -14.22 22.98
CA ASN A 89 14.10 -14.98 21.78
C ASN A 89 13.31 -14.64 20.49
N LYS A 90 12.65 -13.48 20.45
CA LYS A 90 12.01 -12.91 19.26
C LYS A 90 12.70 -11.62 18.82
N THR A 91 12.50 -11.25 17.56
CA THR A 91 12.86 -9.93 17.04
C THR A 91 11.74 -8.96 17.41
N ASN A 92 11.87 -8.34 18.58
CA ASN A 92 10.91 -7.37 19.11
C ASN A 92 11.02 -6.03 18.36
N ILE A 93 9.96 -5.64 17.65
CA ILE A 93 9.90 -4.45 16.80
C ILE A 93 8.51 -3.81 16.95
N THR A 94 8.42 -2.50 17.15
CA THR A 94 7.10 -1.81 17.15
C THR A 94 6.57 -1.59 15.72
N PRO A 95 5.25 -1.50 15.48
CA PRO A 95 4.67 -1.31 14.15
C PRO A 95 5.33 -0.24 13.26
N TYR A 96 5.70 0.92 13.81
CA TYR A 96 6.31 2.00 13.01
C TYR A 96 7.80 1.75 12.68
N GLU A 97 8.47 0.84 13.38
CA GLU A 97 9.84 0.40 13.09
C GLU A 97 9.89 -0.68 12.00
N LEU A 98 8.77 -1.36 11.75
CA LEU A 98 8.74 -2.54 10.91
C LEU A 98 9.14 -2.26 9.46
N ILE A 99 8.62 -1.19 8.86
CA ILE A 99 8.96 -0.78 7.49
C ILE A 99 10.48 -0.48 7.38
N PRO A 100 11.07 0.43 8.18
CA PRO A 100 12.51 0.66 8.18
C PRO A 100 13.34 -0.61 8.42
N TYR A 101 12.91 -1.47 9.34
CA TYR A 101 13.67 -2.66 9.71
C TYR A 101 13.70 -3.69 8.59
N ILE A 102 12.56 -3.97 7.95
CA ILE A 102 12.49 -4.93 6.84
C ILE A 102 13.17 -4.35 5.60
N LEU A 103 12.79 -3.16 5.17
CA LEU A 103 13.32 -2.55 3.95
C LEU A 103 14.79 -2.17 4.08
N GLY A 104 15.28 -1.95 5.30
CA GLY A 104 16.65 -1.58 5.55
C GLY A 104 17.66 -2.72 5.36
N GLN A 105 17.26 -4.00 5.34
CA GLN A 105 18.22 -5.11 5.33
C GLN A 105 17.84 -6.32 4.47
N TYR A 106 16.63 -6.36 3.90
CA TYR A 106 16.22 -7.44 2.99
C TYR A 106 16.03 -6.93 1.57
N GLN A 107 16.30 -7.78 0.59
CA GLN A 107 16.26 -7.44 -0.84
C GLN A 107 15.03 -7.96 -1.55
N SER A 108 14.38 -8.97 -1.00
CA SER A 108 13.27 -9.68 -1.64
C SER A 108 12.31 -10.27 -0.62
N VAL A 109 11.09 -10.54 -1.05
CA VAL A 109 10.08 -11.24 -0.25
C VAL A 109 10.59 -12.61 0.18
N GLN A 110 11.36 -13.30 -0.67
CA GLN A 110 11.99 -14.58 -0.32
C GLN A 110 12.98 -14.51 0.83
N GLU A 111 13.72 -13.41 0.98
CA GLU A 111 14.58 -13.22 2.15
C GLU A 111 13.73 -12.98 3.41
N VAL A 112 12.66 -12.19 3.29
CA VAL A 112 11.75 -11.89 4.41
C VAL A 112 11.05 -13.16 4.91
N LYS A 113 10.56 -14.04 4.02
CA LYS A 113 9.92 -15.32 4.42
C LYS A 113 10.76 -16.17 5.36
N LYS A 114 12.09 -16.14 5.23
CA LYS A 114 13.00 -16.97 6.04
C LYS A 114 13.08 -16.52 7.49
N VAL A 115 12.64 -15.31 7.79
CA VAL A 115 12.86 -14.64 9.09
C VAL A 115 11.59 -14.06 9.70
N ILE A 116 10.52 -13.86 8.91
CA ILE A 116 9.33 -13.12 9.33
C ILE A 116 8.64 -13.73 10.57
N ASP A 117 8.66 -15.05 10.71
CA ASP A 117 8.07 -15.76 11.87
C ASP A 117 8.82 -15.47 13.20
N ARG A 118 10.01 -14.86 13.13
CA ARG A 118 10.80 -14.46 14.30
C ARG A 118 10.36 -13.10 14.84
N PHE A 119 9.62 -12.31 14.07
CA PHE A 119 9.18 -10.99 14.50
C PHE A 119 8.10 -11.10 15.58
N HIS A 120 8.10 -10.11 16.46
CA HIS A 120 7.11 -9.94 17.52
C HIS A 120 6.80 -8.45 17.64
N LEU A 121 5.54 -8.08 17.42
CA LEU A 121 5.15 -6.68 17.32
C LEU A 121 4.84 -6.09 18.69
N LEU A 122 5.61 -5.08 19.08
CA LEU A 122 5.53 -4.43 20.39
C LEU A 122 4.39 -3.42 20.49
N ASP A 123 3.68 -3.41 21.62
CA ASP A 123 2.73 -2.36 21.98
C ASP A 123 3.44 -1.15 22.63
N ILE A 124 4.37 -0.56 21.90
CA ILE A 124 5.13 0.61 22.36
C ILE A 124 4.94 1.75 21.34
N PRO A 125 4.21 2.82 21.69
CA PRO A 125 4.01 3.95 20.79
C PRO A 125 5.32 4.72 20.56
N PHE A 126 5.37 5.47 19.45
CA PHE A 126 6.52 6.33 19.18
C PHE A 126 6.68 7.38 20.28
N HIS A 127 5.56 8.03 20.63
CA HIS A 127 5.43 9.06 21.66
C HIS A 127 4.09 8.88 22.41
N GLU A 128 4.00 9.26 23.69
CA GLU A 128 2.81 9.05 24.53
C GLU A 128 1.51 9.65 23.95
N LYS A 129 1.63 10.76 23.21
CA LYS A 129 0.53 11.45 22.54
C LYS A 129 0.21 10.91 21.14
N LEU A 130 0.97 9.95 20.64
CA LEU A 130 0.83 9.36 19.31
C LEU A 130 0.65 7.84 19.46
N PRO A 131 -0.59 7.36 19.66
CA PRO A 131 -0.85 5.93 19.82
C PRO A 131 -0.49 5.16 18.54
N LEU A 132 -0.25 3.86 18.68
CA LEU A 132 -0.01 2.99 17.54
C LEU A 132 -1.26 2.91 16.66
N ALA A 133 -1.07 3.11 15.36
CA ALA A 133 -2.12 2.82 14.39
C ALA A 133 -2.37 1.29 14.35
N PRO A 134 -3.64 0.83 14.33
CA PRO A 134 -3.96 -0.57 14.11
C PRO A 134 -3.75 -0.88 12.63
N LEU A 135 -2.72 -1.68 12.30
CA LEU A 135 -2.25 -1.90 10.94
C LEU A 135 -2.11 -3.39 10.64
N HIS A 136 -2.24 -3.71 9.35
CA HIS A 136 -1.69 -4.90 8.71
C HIS A 136 -0.82 -4.47 7.52
N TRP A 137 0.01 -5.37 7.01
CA TRP A 137 1.00 -5.01 6.00
C TRP A 137 0.97 -5.92 4.79
N ILE A 138 1.25 -5.32 3.64
CA ILE A 138 1.68 -6.02 2.43
C ILE A 138 3.17 -5.77 2.24
N ILE A 139 3.92 -6.81 1.95
CA ILE A 139 5.35 -6.78 1.59
C ILE A 139 5.44 -7.38 0.19
N ALA A 140 6.01 -6.66 -0.77
CA ALA A 140 6.01 -7.06 -2.17
C ALA A 140 7.36 -6.81 -2.84
N ASP A 141 7.78 -7.69 -3.72
CA ASP A 141 8.84 -7.45 -4.70
C ASP A 141 8.28 -7.64 -6.11
N GLN A 142 9.16 -7.72 -7.12
CA GLN A 142 8.76 -7.85 -8.50
C GLN A 142 8.05 -9.17 -8.82
N LYS A 143 8.21 -10.20 -7.99
CA LYS A 143 7.77 -11.57 -8.25
C LYS A 143 6.58 -11.96 -7.42
N GLU A 144 6.52 -11.49 -6.18
CA GLU A 144 5.51 -11.96 -5.23
C GLU A 144 5.26 -10.98 -4.10
N SER A 145 4.25 -11.28 -3.28
CA SER A 145 3.97 -10.55 -2.05
C SER A 145 3.54 -11.47 -0.91
N LEU A 146 3.57 -10.91 0.29
CA LEU A 146 3.11 -11.49 1.54
C LEU A 146 2.19 -10.51 2.25
N ILE A 147 1.17 -11.05 2.93
CA ILE A 147 0.37 -10.29 3.89
C ILE A 147 0.80 -10.66 5.32
N LEU A 148 0.92 -9.64 6.16
CA LEU A 148 1.27 -9.75 7.57
C LEU A 148 0.16 -9.16 8.44
N GLU A 149 -0.44 -9.99 9.30
CA GLU A 149 -1.52 -9.59 10.21
C GLU A 149 -1.16 -10.00 11.64
N SER A 150 -0.98 -9.03 12.53
CA SER A 150 -0.81 -9.30 13.97
C SER A 150 -2.17 -9.23 14.64
N THR A 151 -2.69 -10.37 15.09
CA THR A 151 -4.03 -10.50 15.71
C THR A 151 -3.92 -11.03 17.13
N GLU A 152 -5.05 -11.27 17.82
CA GLU A 152 -5.04 -11.90 19.16
C GLU A 152 -4.33 -13.26 19.18
N SER A 153 -4.28 -13.95 18.04
CA SER A 153 -3.56 -15.23 17.89
C SER A 153 -2.06 -15.07 17.62
N GLY A 154 -1.55 -13.84 17.56
CA GLY A 154 -0.17 -13.51 17.23
C GLY A 154 0.02 -13.11 15.76
N LEU A 155 1.27 -13.16 15.31
CA LEU A 155 1.67 -12.77 13.97
C LEU A 155 1.32 -13.87 12.95
N GLN A 156 0.45 -13.54 12.00
CA GLN A 156 0.04 -14.40 10.90
C GLN A 156 0.68 -13.90 9.61
N VAL A 157 1.21 -14.85 8.83
CA VAL A 157 1.88 -14.58 7.55
C VAL A 157 1.17 -15.37 6.47
N TYR A 158 0.70 -14.66 5.45
CA TYR A 158 0.00 -15.26 4.32
C TYR A 158 0.77 -15.07 3.04
N GLN A 159 0.85 -16.12 2.24
CA GLN A 159 1.20 -15.96 0.83
C GLN A 159 0.09 -15.16 0.16
N ASP A 160 0.46 -14.06 -0.48
CA ASP A 160 -0.51 -13.23 -1.19
C ASP A 160 -0.61 -13.70 -2.63
N ALA A 161 -1.63 -14.51 -2.92
CA ALA A 161 -1.90 -15.03 -4.26
C ALA A 161 -2.46 -13.96 -5.20
N PHE A 162 -2.95 -12.84 -4.65
CA PHE A 162 -3.64 -11.81 -5.39
C PHE A 162 -2.83 -10.53 -5.52
N HIS A 163 -1.70 -10.39 -4.84
CA HIS A 163 -0.86 -9.20 -4.87
C HIS A 163 -1.61 -7.91 -4.50
N ILE A 164 -2.57 -7.99 -3.57
CA ILE A 164 -3.45 -6.89 -3.14
C ILE A 164 -3.70 -6.97 -1.64
N LEU A 165 -3.78 -5.80 -1.01
CA LEU A 165 -4.32 -5.64 0.34
C LEU A 165 -5.22 -4.41 0.42
N THR A 166 -6.30 -4.50 1.20
CA THR A 166 -7.14 -3.33 1.53
C THR A 166 -7.18 -3.08 3.04
N ASN A 167 -8.24 -3.49 3.72
CA ASN A 167 -8.41 -3.33 5.16
C ASN A 167 -9.14 -4.58 5.68
N ASN A 168 -9.88 -4.43 6.79
CA ASN A 168 -10.78 -5.46 7.30
C ASN A 168 -11.73 -6.05 6.25
N PRO A 169 -12.19 -7.30 6.43
CA PRO A 169 -11.79 -8.26 7.47
C PRO A 169 -10.38 -8.85 7.23
N PRO A 170 -9.88 -9.75 8.12
CA PRO A 170 -8.61 -10.44 7.92
C PRO A 170 -8.47 -11.11 6.55
N TYR A 171 -7.24 -11.18 6.04
CA TYR A 171 -6.92 -11.59 4.67
C TYR A 171 -7.60 -12.89 4.18
N PRO A 172 -7.71 -13.98 4.99
CA PRO A 172 -8.38 -15.21 4.54
C PRO A 172 -9.80 -15.02 4.02
N TYR A 173 -10.54 -14.04 4.56
CA TYR A 173 -11.87 -13.73 4.04
C TYR A 173 -11.81 -13.22 2.61
N HIS A 174 -10.89 -12.29 2.31
CA HIS A 174 -10.75 -11.73 0.97
C HIS A 174 -10.39 -12.81 -0.05
N GLN A 175 -9.55 -13.77 0.35
CA GLN A 175 -9.21 -14.93 -0.49
C GLN A 175 -10.43 -15.77 -0.87
N TRP A 176 -11.38 -15.95 0.05
CA TRP A 176 -12.63 -16.66 -0.26
C TRP A 176 -13.63 -15.79 -1.01
N ASN A 177 -13.71 -14.50 -0.68
CA ASN A 177 -14.67 -13.58 -1.27
C ASN A 177 -14.51 -13.46 -2.80
N VAL A 178 -13.27 -13.51 -3.30
CA VAL A 178 -13.00 -13.42 -4.75
C VAL A 178 -13.65 -14.55 -5.57
N HIS A 179 -13.94 -15.71 -4.97
CA HIS A 179 -14.60 -16.81 -5.67
C HIS A 179 -16.01 -16.45 -6.16
N ASN A 180 -16.69 -15.52 -5.48
CA ASN A 180 -18.00 -15.03 -5.91
C ASN A 180 -17.95 -14.31 -7.27
N TYR A 181 -16.76 -13.88 -7.69
CA TYR A 181 -16.54 -13.06 -8.89
C TYR A 181 -15.83 -13.82 -10.01
N MET A 182 -15.71 -15.15 -9.91
CA MET A 182 -15.06 -15.98 -10.94
C MET A 182 -15.75 -15.94 -12.32
N HIS A 183 -16.98 -15.44 -12.37
CA HIS A 183 -17.78 -15.33 -13.59
C HIS A 183 -17.52 -14.04 -14.38
N LEU A 184 -16.81 -13.06 -13.80
CA LEU A 184 -16.53 -11.79 -14.48
C LEU A 184 -15.67 -12.02 -15.73
N THR A 185 -15.97 -11.30 -16.80
CA THR A 185 -15.22 -11.34 -18.06
C THR A 185 -15.12 -9.97 -18.70
N SER A 186 -13.99 -9.69 -19.34
CA SER A 186 -13.81 -8.50 -20.20
C SER A 186 -14.46 -8.67 -21.58
N SER A 187 -14.95 -9.88 -21.89
CA SER A 187 -15.59 -10.21 -23.16
C SER A 187 -17.00 -9.64 -23.27
N TYR A 188 -17.48 -9.50 -24.52
CA TYR A 188 -18.89 -9.25 -24.79
C TYR A 188 -19.74 -10.41 -24.23
N PRO A 189 -20.86 -10.13 -23.55
CA PRO A 189 -21.65 -11.18 -22.92
C PRO A 189 -22.27 -12.10 -23.98
N GLN A 190 -22.43 -13.36 -23.62
CA GLN A 190 -23.24 -14.30 -24.38
C GLN A 190 -24.66 -14.32 -23.80
N ASP A 191 -25.66 -14.34 -24.67
CA ASP A 191 -27.06 -14.43 -24.25
C ASP A 191 -27.41 -15.88 -23.91
N HIS A 192 -27.80 -16.09 -22.65
CA HIS A 192 -28.22 -17.37 -22.11
C HIS A 192 -29.53 -17.27 -21.34
N LEU A 193 -30.20 -16.11 -21.35
CA LEU A 193 -31.32 -15.86 -20.44
C LEU A 193 -32.64 -16.38 -21.00
N THR A 194 -32.85 -16.24 -22.31
CA THR A 194 -34.09 -16.64 -22.98
C THR A 194 -33.82 -17.13 -24.40
N ASP A 195 -34.82 -17.73 -25.05
CA ASP A 195 -34.76 -18.05 -26.48
C ASP A 195 -34.89 -16.82 -27.39
N GLN A 196 -35.19 -15.64 -26.84
CA GLN A 196 -35.15 -14.38 -27.58
C GLN A 196 -33.71 -13.91 -27.70
N SER A 197 -33.34 -13.35 -28.86
CA SER A 197 -32.01 -12.76 -29.05
C SER A 197 -31.94 -11.39 -28.35
N LEU A 198 -31.44 -11.40 -27.12
CA LEU A 198 -31.12 -10.19 -26.37
C LEU A 198 -29.80 -9.62 -26.87
N LYS A 199 -29.75 -8.28 -26.96
CA LYS A 199 -28.53 -7.54 -27.31
C LYS A 199 -28.21 -6.57 -26.18
N PRO A 200 -26.97 -6.58 -25.66
CA PRO A 200 -26.48 -5.52 -24.79
C PRO A 200 -26.72 -4.15 -25.40
N TYR A 201 -27.18 -3.21 -24.60
CA TYR A 201 -27.34 -1.81 -25.01
C TYR A 201 -26.04 -0.99 -24.86
N GLY A 202 -24.92 -1.64 -24.55
CA GLY A 202 -23.61 -1.05 -24.40
C GLY A 202 -22.52 -2.10 -24.15
N ASN A 203 -21.29 -1.64 -23.94
CA ASN A 203 -20.16 -2.49 -23.57
C ASN A 203 -20.04 -2.64 -22.05
N GLY A 204 -19.24 -3.59 -21.58
CA GLY A 204 -18.97 -3.81 -20.15
C GLY A 204 -19.96 -4.74 -19.45
N PHE A 205 -20.91 -5.34 -20.16
CA PHE A 205 -21.89 -6.25 -19.55
C PHE A 205 -21.25 -7.50 -18.94
N GLY A 206 -20.10 -7.94 -19.44
CA GLY A 206 -19.32 -9.04 -18.86
C GLY A 206 -18.79 -8.75 -17.45
N THR A 207 -18.79 -7.48 -17.01
CA THR A 207 -18.35 -7.08 -15.67
C THR A 207 -19.52 -6.74 -14.72
N ILE A 208 -20.78 -6.94 -15.15
CA ILE A 208 -21.94 -6.80 -14.27
C ILE A 208 -21.75 -7.74 -13.07
N GLY A 209 -21.88 -7.19 -11.86
CA GLY A 209 -21.60 -7.89 -10.61
C GLY A 209 -20.36 -7.36 -9.90
N ILE A 210 -19.46 -6.63 -10.58
CA ILE A 210 -18.36 -5.94 -9.91
C ILE A 210 -18.92 -4.92 -8.89
N PRO A 211 -18.47 -4.95 -7.63
CA PRO A 211 -19.01 -4.06 -6.62
C PRO A 211 -18.52 -2.62 -6.83
N GLY A 212 -19.43 -1.66 -6.65
CA GLY A 212 -19.18 -0.23 -6.92
C GLY A 212 -19.00 0.64 -5.68
N ASP A 213 -19.22 0.10 -4.48
CA ASP A 213 -19.04 0.83 -3.23
C ASP A 213 -17.57 0.87 -2.76
N PHE A 214 -17.30 1.68 -1.73
CA PHE A 214 -15.95 1.94 -1.21
C PHE A 214 -15.57 1.05 -0.01
N SER A 215 -16.36 0.02 0.32
CA SER A 215 -15.97 -0.91 1.39
C SER A 215 -14.65 -1.61 1.06
N PRO A 216 -13.88 -2.06 2.07
CA PRO A 216 -12.62 -2.73 1.82
C PRO A 216 -12.72 -3.98 0.92
N ALA A 217 -13.78 -4.78 1.08
CA ALA A 217 -14.00 -5.97 0.27
C ALA A 217 -14.33 -5.61 -1.18
N SER A 218 -15.16 -4.58 -1.40
CA SER A 218 -15.50 -4.11 -2.73
C SER A 218 -14.30 -3.52 -3.46
N ARG A 219 -13.50 -2.69 -2.78
CA ARG A 219 -12.24 -2.17 -3.33
C ARG A 219 -11.25 -3.29 -3.64
N PHE A 220 -11.13 -4.31 -2.78
CA PHE A 220 -10.27 -5.47 -3.03
C PHE A 220 -10.63 -6.16 -4.36
N VAL A 221 -11.91 -6.51 -4.53
CA VAL A 221 -12.41 -7.20 -5.73
C VAL A 221 -12.25 -6.33 -6.97
N LYS A 222 -12.59 -5.04 -6.87
CA LYS A 222 -12.49 -4.11 -8.00
C LYS A 222 -11.04 -3.91 -8.44
N THR A 223 -10.12 -3.74 -7.50
CA THR A 223 -8.67 -3.64 -7.80
C THR A 223 -8.14 -4.94 -8.39
N LEU A 224 -8.55 -6.10 -7.88
CA LEU A 224 -8.17 -7.40 -8.44
C LEU A 224 -8.61 -7.52 -9.89
N TRP A 225 -9.89 -7.28 -10.17
CA TRP A 225 -10.41 -7.34 -11.53
C TRP A 225 -9.65 -6.43 -12.48
N LEU A 226 -9.43 -5.17 -12.08
CA LEU A 226 -8.77 -4.18 -12.92
C LEU A 226 -7.31 -4.51 -13.18
N LYS A 227 -6.56 -4.98 -12.18
CA LYS A 227 -5.13 -5.28 -12.38
C LYS A 227 -4.89 -6.53 -13.21
N GLU A 228 -5.73 -7.56 -13.07
CA GLU A 228 -5.59 -8.81 -13.85
C GLU A 228 -5.96 -8.61 -15.32
N ASN A 229 -6.75 -7.58 -15.64
CA ASN A 229 -7.13 -7.22 -17.00
C ASN A 229 -6.39 -5.98 -17.53
N ALA A 230 -5.45 -5.43 -16.77
CA ALA A 230 -4.67 -4.28 -17.20
C ALA A 230 -3.65 -4.70 -18.26
N VAL A 231 -3.58 -3.94 -19.36
CA VAL A 231 -2.56 -4.12 -20.40
C VAL A 231 -1.41 -3.18 -20.10
N MET A 232 -0.25 -3.76 -19.80
CA MET A 232 0.98 -2.98 -19.63
C MET A 232 1.67 -2.79 -20.98
N SER A 233 2.41 -1.70 -21.09
CA SER A 233 3.19 -1.30 -22.25
C SER A 233 4.70 -1.39 -21.96
N GLU A 234 5.52 -1.13 -22.97
CA GLU A 234 6.97 -0.96 -22.80
C GLU A 234 7.36 0.46 -22.36
N LYS A 235 6.42 1.41 -22.33
CA LYS A 235 6.70 2.81 -21.96
C LYS A 235 6.32 3.08 -20.50
N GLU A 236 7.24 3.67 -19.78
CA GLU A 236 7.06 3.98 -18.36
C GLU A 236 5.85 4.90 -18.13
N GLU A 237 5.70 5.95 -18.92
CA GLU A 237 4.63 6.94 -18.74
C GLU A 237 3.23 6.34 -18.94
N GLU A 238 3.10 5.41 -19.89
CA GLU A 238 1.86 4.66 -20.14
C GLU A 238 1.57 3.69 -18.97
N ASN A 239 2.59 2.99 -18.47
CA ASN A 239 2.44 2.10 -17.31
C ASN A 239 2.07 2.84 -16.03
N ILE A 240 2.74 3.96 -15.74
CA ILE A 240 2.41 4.81 -14.60
C ILE A 240 0.97 5.32 -14.71
N SER A 241 0.54 5.75 -15.90
CA SER A 241 -0.86 6.14 -16.13
C SER A 241 -1.83 5.00 -15.85
N GLN A 242 -1.51 3.78 -16.30
CA GLN A 242 -2.33 2.59 -16.07
C GLN A 242 -2.48 2.26 -14.58
N ILE A 243 -1.38 2.32 -13.81
CA ILE A 243 -1.41 2.10 -12.36
C ILE A 243 -2.29 3.15 -11.66
N PHE A 244 -2.15 4.43 -12.02
CA PHE A 244 -2.99 5.48 -11.44
C PHE A 244 -4.46 5.34 -11.83
N HIS A 245 -4.79 4.85 -13.03
CA HIS A 245 -6.19 4.55 -13.38
C HIS A 245 -6.80 3.42 -12.53
N ILE A 246 -6.02 2.39 -12.19
CA ILE A 246 -6.47 1.33 -11.27
C ILE A 246 -6.72 1.91 -9.88
N LEU A 247 -5.81 2.76 -9.39
CA LEU A 247 -5.95 3.45 -8.10
C LEU A 247 -7.15 4.39 -8.06
N ASP A 248 -7.38 5.16 -9.12
CA ASP A 248 -8.51 6.10 -9.24
C ASP A 248 -9.86 5.37 -9.23
N ALA A 249 -9.92 4.16 -9.79
CA ALA A 249 -11.15 3.38 -9.82
C ALA A 249 -11.65 2.95 -8.42
N VAL A 250 -10.79 3.01 -7.41
CA VAL A 250 -11.11 2.72 -6.00
C VAL A 250 -10.81 3.90 -5.06
N ALA A 251 -10.53 5.08 -5.60
CA ALA A 251 -10.26 6.28 -4.82
C ALA A 251 -11.56 6.88 -4.27
N MET A 252 -11.56 7.26 -2.99
CA MET A 252 -12.68 7.88 -2.30
C MET A 252 -12.74 9.38 -2.60
N VAL A 253 -13.96 9.86 -2.90
CA VAL A 253 -14.24 11.26 -3.22
C VAL A 253 -14.77 11.95 -1.96
N LYS A 254 -14.29 13.16 -1.66
CA LYS A 254 -14.80 13.94 -0.52
C LYS A 254 -16.33 14.05 -0.57
N GLY A 255 -16.97 13.71 0.53
CA GLY A 255 -18.43 13.71 0.68
C GLY A 255 -19.14 12.41 0.30
N SER A 256 -18.50 11.47 -0.41
CA SER A 256 -19.13 10.19 -0.78
C SER A 256 -19.04 9.12 0.31
N VAL A 257 -18.04 9.22 1.19
CA VAL A 257 -17.83 8.32 2.34
C VAL A 257 -17.71 9.16 3.60
N LYS A 258 -18.45 8.78 4.64
CA LYS A 258 -18.42 9.45 5.94
C LYS A 258 -18.16 8.48 7.07
N THR A 259 -17.34 8.89 8.02
CA THR A 259 -17.09 8.15 9.26
C THR A 259 -18.30 8.23 10.20
N ALA A 260 -18.30 7.42 11.26
CA ALA A 260 -19.31 7.51 12.32
C ALA A 260 -19.34 8.90 13.00
N GLN A 261 -18.20 9.61 12.97
CA GLN A 261 -18.05 10.98 13.45
C GLN A 261 -18.42 12.04 12.39
N ASN A 262 -19.02 11.63 11.27
CA ASN A 262 -19.44 12.50 10.16
C ASN A 262 -18.28 13.29 9.52
N GLN A 263 -17.06 12.76 9.59
CA GLN A 263 -15.91 13.27 8.84
C GLN A 263 -15.84 12.62 7.46
N GLU A 264 -15.31 13.34 6.48
CA GLU A 264 -15.17 12.84 5.11
C GLU A 264 -13.95 11.93 5.02
N ASP A 265 -14.14 10.64 4.72
CA ASP A 265 -13.04 9.74 4.37
C ASP A 265 -12.81 9.85 2.86
N TYR A 266 -11.59 10.18 2.46
CA TYR A 266 -11.24 10.43 1.06
C TYR A 266 -9.81 9.98 0.78
N THR A 267 -9.48 9.74 -0.48
CA THR A 267 -8.10 9.39 -0.87
C THR A 267 -7.20 10.63 -0.76
N VAL A 268 -6.39 10.70 0.29
CA VAL A 268 -5.48 11.84 0.57
C VAL A 268 -4.38 11.95 -0.49
N TYR A 269 -3.82 10.80 -0.87
CA TYR A 269 -2.87 10.67 -1.98
C TYR A 269 -2.92 9.28 -2.59
N SER A 270 -2.40 9.19 -3.81
CA SER A 270 -2.10 7.95 -4.51
C SER A 270 -0.61 7.94 -4.84
N CYS A 271 0.05 6.80 -4.66
CA CYS A 271 1.46 6.62 -5.02
C CYS A 271 1.68 5.36 -5.86
N CYS A 272 2.74 5.39 -6.67
CA CYS A 272 3.23 4.28 -7.45
C CYS A 272 4.75 4.21 -7.33
N MET A 273 5.31 3.05 -7.03
CA MET A 273 6.75 2.81 -6.94
C MET A 273 7.17 1.91 -8.09
N ASN A 274 8.11 2.35 -8.92
CA ASN A 274 8.76 1.49 -9.91
C ASN A 274 9.93 0.75 -9.23
N MET A 275 9.77 -0.56 -9.06
CA MET A 275 10.72 -1.44 -8.36
C MET A 275 12.04 -1.67 -9.10
N ASN A 276 12.08 -1.40 -10.41
CA ASN A 276 13.30 -1.51 -11.21
C ASN A 276 14.15 -0.23 -11.09
N ASP A 277 13.48 0.91 -11.22
CA ASP A 277 14.19 2.17 -11.33
C ASP A 277 14.38 2.90 -10.02
N GLY A 278 13.67 2.53 -8.95
CA GLY A 278 13.75 3.27 -7.70
C GLY A 278 13.10 4.66 -7.81
N ALA A 279 12.10 4.78 -8.68
CA ALA A 279 11.32 6.00 -8.86
C ALA A 279 10.03 5.92 -8.02
N TYR A 280 9.77 6.97 -7.25
CA TYR A 280 8.58 7.11 -6.43
C TYR A 280 7.68 8.19 -7.04
N TYR A 281 6.53 7.76 -7.57
CA TYR A 281 5.52 8.61 -8.17
C TYR A 281 4.39 8.86 -7.19
N TYR A 282 3.81 10.06 -7.19
CA TYR A 282 2.62 10.35 -6.41
C TYR A 282 1.76 11.45 -7.03
N LYS A 283 0.49 11.48 -6.66
CA LYS A 283 -0.41 12.62 -6.79
C LYS A 283 -1.21 12.79 -5.50
N THR A 284 -1.67 13.99 -5.22
CA THR A 284 -2.50 14.27 -4.03
C THR A 284 -3.95 14.44 -4.43
N TYR A 285 -4.87 14.43 -3.45
CA TYR A 285 -6.27 14.74 -3.74
C TYR A 285 -6.44 16.10 -4.43
N GLU A 286 -5.67 17.09 -3.98
CA GLU A 286 -5.75 18.46 -4.47
C GLU A 286 -4.92 18.71 -5.74
N ASN A 287 -3.91 17.87 -6.02
CA ASN A 287 -3.08 17.97 -7.20
C ASN A 287 -3.01 16.64 -7.96
N ASN A 288 -3.71 16.57 -9.11
CA ASN A 288 -3.76 15.36 -9.93
C ASN A 288 -2.55 15.18 -10.86
N GLN A 289 -1.65 16.17 -10.95
CA GLN A 289 -0.39 15.99 -11.69
C GLN A 289 0.47 14.95 -10.96
N ILE A 290 0.99 13.98 -11.72
CA ILE A 290 1.92 12.98 -11.20
C ILE A 290 3.29 13.63 -11.00
N HIS A 291 3.79 13.58 -9.77
CA HIS A 291 5.13 13.98 -9.37
C HIS A 291 6.02 12.75 -9.29
N CYS A 292 7.32 12.89 -9.55
CA CYS A 292 8.30 11.80 -9.46
C CYS A 292 9.53 12.23 -8.66
N ILE A 293 9.99 11.35 -7.76
CA ILE A 293 11.25 11.50 -7.03
C ILE A 293 12.11 10.26 -7.28
N GLN A 294 13.33 10.49 -7.79
CA GLN A 294 14.30 9.46 -8.13
C GLN A 294 15.23 9.17 -6.95
N MET A 295 15.25 7.93 -6.44
CA MET A 295 16.06 7.56 -5.28
C MET A 295 17.57 7.50 -5.57
N LYS A 296 17.95 7.04 -6.77
CA LYS A 296 19.34 6.75 -7.19
C LYS A 296 20.33 7.89 -6.88
N ASN A 297 19.88 9.14 -6.89
CA ASN A 297 20.73 10.33 -6.73
C ASN A 297 21.06 10.69 -5.26
N LYS A 298 20.46 10.04 -4.27
CA LYS A 298 20.55 10.43 -2.85
C LYS A 298 20.86 9.28 -1.89
N VAL A 299 21.11 8.07 -2.40
CA VAL A 299 21.34 6.87 -1.58
C VAL A 299 22.53 6.98 -0.60
N SER A 300 23.51 7.83 -0.92
CA SER A 300 24.73 8.05 -0.12
C SER A 300 24.71 9.36 0.69
N ALA A 301 23.54 10.00 0.85
CA ALA A 301 23.42 11.20 1.69
C ALA A 301 23.70 10.86 3.17
N SER A 302 24.07 11.86 3.97
CA SER A 302 24.31 11.68 5.41
C SER A 302 23.06 11.88 6.27
N GLN A 303 21.99 12.44 5.71
CA GLN A 303 20.75 12.80 6.39
C GLN A 303 19.53 12.44 5.52
N LEU A 304 18.34 12.44 6.14
CA LEU A 304 17.08 12.29 5.43
C LEU A 304 16.93 13.38 4.37
N SER A 305 16.45 13.02 3.18
CA SER A 305 15.98 13.99 2.18
C SER A 305 14.46 14.05 2.22
N ILE A 306 13.91 15.22 2.53
CA ILE A 306 12.47 15.43 2.77
C ILE A 306 11.90 16.30 1.65
N TYR A 307 10.86 15.81 1.01
CA TYR A 307 10.17 16.48 -0.10
C TYR A 307 8.71 16.76 0.31
N PRO A 308 8.34 18.02 0.57
CA PRO A 308 6.95 18.39 0.83
C PRO A 308 6.04 18.05 -0.34
N LEU A 309 4.80 17.67 -0.06
CA LEU A 309 3.82 17.38 -1.10
C LEU A 309 3.31 18.66 -1.76
N ASN A 310 3.27 18.66 -3.10
CA ASN A 310 2.56 19.70 -3.82
C ASN A 310 1.05 19.43 -3.81
N ARG A 311 0.32 20.21 -3.02
CA ARG A 311 -1.15 20.17 -2.90
C ARG A 311 -1.85 21.27 -3.69
N GLN A 312 -1.13 22.03 -4.50
CA GLN A 312 -1.74 23.02 -5.39
C GLN A 312 -1.96 22.37 -6.77
N GLN A 313 -3.17 22.45 -7.28
CA GLN A 313 -3.49 21.91 -8.61
C GLN A 313 -2.64 22.59 -9.68
N ASN A 314 -1.91 21.79 -10.46
CA ASN A 314 -1.08 22.28 -11.55
C ASN A 314 -1.89 22.24 -12.86
N ILE A 315 -2.33 23.42 -13.32
CA ILE A 315 -3.12 23.58 -14.54
C ILE A 315 -2.23 24.19 -15.63
N GLN A 316 -2.11 23.51 -16.77
CA GLN A 316 -1.46 24.06 -17.95
C GLN A 316 -2.47 24.95 -18.71
N TYR A 317 -2.30 26.27 -18.62
CA TYR A 317 -3.08 27.24 -19.40
C TYR A 317 -2.51 27.34 -20.82
N GLN A 318 -3.39 27.39 -21.81
CA GLN A 318 -3.06 27.58 -23.23
C GLN A 318 -3.36 29.01 -23.68
#